data_AF-A0A536AU74-F1
#
_entry.id   AF-A0A536AU74-F1
#
_cell.length_a   1.000
_cell.length_b   1.000
_cell.length_c   1.000
_cell.angle_alpha   90.00
_cell.angle_beta   90.00
_cell.angle_gamma   90.00
#
_symmetry.space_group_name_H-M   'P 1'
#
loop_
_entity.id
_entity.type
_entity.pdbx_description
1 polymer ?
#
loop_
_entity_poly.entity_id
_entity_poly.type
_entity_poly.pdbx_seq_one_letter_code
_entity_poly.pdbx_strand_id
1 'polypeptide(L)'
;AAAGKLPSVSWLYADDVMSEHPADTATQRAAGAGDVTKGSLWTATQVQAVVDAGLWPQVAIFVTWDDWGGWWDHVTPPEVEKWTDGTQFRYGGRVPCLVLSPYAKKGYVSKALHSHVSVVRFCEQNFGLPSLNARTASADAMEDCFDLTQQPLPPPA
;
A
#
# COMPACT_ATOMS: atom_id res chain seq x y z
N ALA A 1 3.03 3.45 -17.61
CA ALA A 1 4.26 4.23 -17.33
C ALA A 1 5.03 4.58 -18.61
N ALA A 2 5.52 3.59 -19.37
CA ALA A 2 6.42 3.81 -20.53
C ALA A 2 5.95 4.81 -21.60
N ALA A 3 4.65 5.00 -21.80
CA ALA A 3 4.11 5.98 -22.75
C ALA A 3 4.05 7.43 -22.21
N GLY A 4 4.54 7.70 -20.99
CA GLY A 4 4.50 9.02 -20.35
C GLY A 4 3.11 9.49 -19.92
N LYS A 5 2.11 8.60 -19.87
CA LYS A 5 0.70 8.91 -19.58
C LYS A 5 0.22 8.35 -18.24
N LEU A 6 1.10 8.17 -17.26
CA LEU A 6 0.68 7.68 -15.95
C LEU A 6 -0.21 8.73 -15.27
N PRO A 7 -1.42 8.40 -14.81
CA PRO A 7 -2.27 9.33 -14.05
C PRO A 7 -1.59 9.78 -12.75
N SER A 8 -1.99 10.96 -12.24
CA SER A 8 -1.48 11.51 -10.98
C SER A 8 -1.71 10.60 -9.78
N VAL A 9 -2.79 9.80 -9.80
CA VAL A 9 -3.07 8.74 -8.83
C VAL A 9 -3.44 7.48 -9.61
N SER A 10 -2.75 6.38 -9.34
CA SER A 10 -2.97 5.08 -9.99
C SER A 10 -3.11 4.00 -8.94
N TRP A 11 -4.20 3.25 -9.00
CA TRP A 11 -4.40 2.02 -8.22
C TRP A 11 -4.11 0.83 -9.14
N LEU A 12 -3.18 -0.03 -8.70
CA LEU A 12 -2.75 -1.19 -9.46
C LEU A 12 -2.88 -2.42 -8.56
N TYR A 13 -3.48 -3.46 -9.11
CA TYR A 13 -3.64 -4.76 -8.45
C TYR A 13 -3.36 -5.85 -9.48
N ALA A 14 -2.83 -6.97 -9.01
CA ALA A 14 -2.53 -8.11 -9.86
C ALA A 14 -3.80 -8.95 -10.13
N ASP A 15 -3.74 -9.81 -11.14
CA ASP A 15 -4.76 -10.85 -11.33
C ASP A 15 -4.59 -11.98 -10.31
N ASP A 16 -5.57 -12.90 -10.25
CA ASP A 16 -5.66 -13.97 -9.25
C ASP A 16 -4.32 -14.68 -9.00
N VAL A 17 -3.67 -15.15 -10.07
CA VAL A 17 -2.40 -15.92 -9.99
C VAL A 17 -1.23 -15.08 -9.47
N MET A 18 -1.23 -13.77 -9.72
CA MET A 18 -0.14 -12.85 -9.37
C MET A 18 -0.44 -12.02 -8.12
N SER A 19 -1.60 -12.21 -7.48
CA SER A 19 -2.08 -11.40 -6.34
C SER A 19 -1.54 -11.84 -4.99
N GLU A 20 -0.81 -12.96 -4.92
CA GLU A 20 -0.45 -13.66 -3.68
C GLU A 20 -1.65 -14.22 -2.88
N HIS A 21 -2.89 -13.98 -3.31
CA HIS A 21 -4.07 -14.50 -2.65
C HIS A 21 -4.01 -16.03 -2.59
N PRO A 22 -4.36 -16.66 -1.44
CA PRO A 22 -4.37 -18.10 -1.33
C PRO A 22 -5.29 -18.75 -2.37
N ALA A 23 -4.89 -19.92 -2.83
CA ALA A 23 -5.70 -20.71 -3.71
C ALA A 23 -6.78 -21.49 -2.94
N ASP A 24 -8.04 -21.16 -3.18
CA ASP A 24 -9.19 -21.83 -2.55
C ASP A 24 -9.39 -23.26 -3.08
N THR A 25 -9.05 -23.49 -4.36
CA THR A 25 -9.28 -24.76 -5.05
C THR A 25 -7.99 -25.43 -5.51
N ALA A 26 -8.08 -26.73 -5.79
CA ALA A 26 -6.97 -27.48 -6.40
C ALA A 26 -6.61 -26.93 -7.80
N THR A 27 -7.61 -26.45 -8.56
CA THR A 27 -7.40 -25.83 -9.87
C THR A 27 -6.62 -24.52 -9.76
N GLN A 28 -6.97 -23.65 -8.82
CA GLN A 28 -6.21 -22.41 -8.56
C GLN A 28 -4.78 -22.71 -8.12
N ARG A 29 -4.57 -23.70 -7.24
CA ARG A 29 -3.21 -24.13 -6.85
C ARG A 29 -2.41 -24.62 -8.05
N ALA A 30 -3.02 -25.42 -8.92
CA ALA A 30 -2.36 -25.92 -10.13
C ALA A 30 -2.01 -24.78 -11.12
N ALA A 31 -2.83 -23.72 -11.17
CA ALA A 31 -2.54 -22.50 -11.93
C ALA A 31 -1.46 -21.62 -11.26
N GLY A 32 -1.17 -21.86 -9.98
CA GLY A 32 -0.12 -21.19 -9.22
C GLY A 32 -0.58 -20.01 -8.37
N ALA A 33 -1.87 -19.89 -8.08
CA ALA A 33 -2.35 -18.97 -7.05
C ALA A 33 -1.83 -19.38 -5.66
N GLY A 34 -1.67 -18.40 -4.77
CA GLY A 34 -1.03 -18.56 -3.46
C GLY A 34 0.51 -18.64 -3.49
N ASP A 35 1.14 -18.49 -4.65
CA ASP A 35 2.59 -18.42 -4.76
C ASP A 35 3.09 -16.99 -4.53
N VAL A 36 3.54 -16.72 -3.30
CA VAL A 36 4.10 -15.42 -2.90
C VAL A 36 5.32 -15.01 -3.74
N THR A 37 6.09 -15.97 -4.26
CA THR A 37 7.25 -15.65 -5.10
C THR A 37 6.80 -15.01 -6.41
N LYS A 38 5.70 -15.49 -6.99
CA LYS A 38 5.15 -14.92 -8.22
C LYS A 38 4.60 -13.53 -8.01
N GLY A 39 3.78 -13.32 -6.97
CA GLY A 39 3.18 -12.02 -6.73
C GLY A 39 4.19 -10.96 -6.30
N SER A 40 5.18 -11.34 -5.49
CA SER A 40 6.25 -10.40 -5.09
C SER A 40 7.13 -10.03 -6.29
N LEU A 41 7.45 -10.99 -7.18
CA LEU A 41 8.16 -10.71 -8.42
C LEU A 41 7.32 -9.83 -9.36
N TRP A 42 6.03 -10.12 -9.51
CA TRP A 42 5.13 -9.30 -10.30
C TRP A 42 5.12 -7.85 -9.78
N THR A 43 4.98 -7.67 -8.47
CA THR A 43 5.02 -6.34 -7.82
C THR A 43 6.34 -5.62 -8.09
N ALA A 44 7.48 -6.32 -7.92
CA ALA A 44 8.80 -5.77 -8.20
C ALA A 44 8.93 -5.33 -9.67
N THR A 45 8.40 -6.10 -10.63
CA THR A 45 8.43 -5.70 -12.05
C THR A 45 7.60 -4.44 -12.34
N GLN A 46 6.53 -4.18 -11.59
CA GLN A 46 5.74 -2.94 -11.74
C GLN A 46 6.52 -1.73 -11.23
N VAL A 47 7.21 -1.87 -10.09
CA VAL A 47 8.11 -0.85 -9.56
C VAL A 47 9.25 -0.59 -10.55
N GLN A 48 9.88 -1.64 -11.07
CA GLN A 48 10.94 -1.53 -12.06
C GLN A 48 10.47 -0.80 -13.32
N ALA A 49 9.26 -1.08 -13.82
CA ALA A 49 8.71 -0.40 -14.98
C ALA A 49 8.50 1.11 -14.76
N VAL A 50 8.26 1.55 -13.51
CA VAL A 50 8.20 2.98 -13.16
C VAL A 50 9.61 3.60 -13.16
N VAL A 51 10.60 2.87 -12.64
CA VAL A 51 12.01 3.29 -12.63
C VAL A 51 12.56 3.40 -14.06
N ASP A 52 12.37 2.37 -14.88
CA ASP A 52 12.83 2.31 -16.28
C ASP A 52 12.20 3.39 -17.15
N ALA A 53 10.96 3.80 -16.82
CA ALA A 53 10.29 4.92 -17.47
C ALA A 53 10.82 6.30 -17.04
N GLY A 54 11.83 6.35 -16.16
CA GLY A 54 12.44 7.59 -15.66
C GLY A 54 11.56 8.36 -14.68
N LEU A 55 10.52 7.74 -14.11
CA LEU A 55 9.54 8.42 -13.26
C LEU A 55 9.94 8.48 -11.79
N TRP A 56 11.02 7.79 -11.39
CA TRP A 56 11.46 7.72 -10.00
C TRP A 56 11.52 9.09 -9.27
N PRO A 57 12.05 10.18 -9.86
CA PRO A 57 12.17 11.47 -9.16
C PRO A 57 10.83 12.12 -8.76
N GLN A 58 9.71 11.63 -9.29
CA GLN A 58 8.39 12.26 -9.23
C GLN A 58 7.28 11.33 -8.73
N VAL A 59 7.62 10.21 -8.08
CA VAL A 59 6.63 9.24 -7.59
C VAL A 59 6.74 8.97 -6.09
N ALA A 60 5.59 8.64 -5.51
CA ALA A 60 5.48 7.88 -4.28
C ALA A 60 4.69 6.61 -4.60
N ILE A 61 5.27 5.46 -4.27
CA ILE A 61 4.66 4.14 -4.48
C ILE A 61 4.37 3.56 -3.11
N PHE A 62 3.12 3.14 -2.92
CA PHE A 62 2.69 2.39 -1.73
C PHE A 62 2.42 0.96 -2.16
N VAL A 63 3.10 -0.01 -1.53
CA VAL A 63 2.82 -1.44 -1.70
C VAL A 63 2.14 -1.90 -0.42
N THR A 64 0.91 -2.40 -0.53
CA THR A 64 0.12 -2.87 0.61
C THR A 64 -0.72 -4.06 0.18
N TRP A 65 -1.16 -4.85 1.15
CA TRP A 65 -2.16 -5.91 0.97
C TRP A 65 -3.53 -5.35 1.36
N ASP A 66 -4.59 -5.88 0.79
CA ASP A 66 -5.98 -5.48 1.08
C ASP A 66 -6.45 -6.02 2.42
N ASP A 67 -6.11 -7.28 2.74
CA ASP A 67 -6.34 -7.89 4.04
C ASP A 67 -5.21 -8.84 4.49
N TRP A 68 -5.33 -9.39 5.71
CA TRP A 68 -4.30 -10.23 6.33
C TRP A 68 -4.50 -11.73 6.05
N GLY A 69 -5.53 -12.07 5.27
CA GLY A 69 -5.89 -13.39 4.77
C GLY A 69 -6.34 -14.40 5.83
N GLY A 70 -6.60 -13.94 7.06
CA GLY A 70 -6.92 -14.82 8.18
C GLY A 70 -5.68 -15.37 8.92
N TRP A 71 -4.47 -14.98 8.52
CA TRP A 71 -3.24 -15.36 9.23
C TRP A 71 -3.13 -14.69 10.59
N TRP A 72 -2.43 -15.34 11.52
CA TRP A 72 -2.27 -14.80 12.87
C TRP A 72 -1.28 -13.64 12.90
N ASP A 73 -1.66 -12.56 13.57
CA ASP A 73 -0.78 -11.47 13.99
C ASP A 73 -0.93 -11.25 15.50
N HIS A 74 0.17 -10.95 16.17
CA HIS A 74 0.20 -10.80 17.63
C HIS A 74 -0.44 -9.51 18.14
N VAL A 75 -0.63 -8.51 17.27
CA VAL A 75 -1.19 -7.21 17.68
C VAL A 75 -2.71 -7.29 17.65
N THR A 76 -3.31 -7.03 18.80
CA THR A 76 -4.76 -6.84 18.89
C THR A 76 -5.16 -5.61 18.07
N PRO A 77 -6.06 -5.76 17.07
CA PRO A 77 -6.51 -4.63 16.26
C PRO A 77 -7.17 -3.54 17.13
N PRO A 78 -6.82 -2.26 16.96
CA PRO A 78 -7.44 -1.20 17.73
C PRO A 78 -8.91 -1.04 17.36
N GLU A 79 -9.78 -1.05 18.37
CA GLU A 79 -11.22 -0.90 18.20
C GLU A 79 -11.61 0.58 18.15
N VAL A 80 -11.76 1.10 16.93
CA VAL A 80 -12.04 2.54 16.70
C VAL A 80 -13.44 2.81 16.16
N GLU A 81 -14.19 1.77 15.78
CA GLU A 81 -15.59 1.83 15.36
C GLU A 81 -16.25 0.50 15.67
N LYS A 82 -17.52 0.57 16.07
CA LYS A 82 -18.37 -0.60 16.33
C LYS A 82 -19.57 -0.61 15.42
N TRP A 83 -20.04 -1.81 15.10
CA TRP A 83 -21.38 -2.03 14.60
C TRP A 83 -22.42 -1.73 15.69
N THR A 84 -23.70 -1.65 15.31
CA THR A 84 -24.82 -1.39 16.22
C THR A 84 -25.02 -2.48 17.27
N ASP A 85 -24.56 -3.70 17.00
CA ASP A 85 -24.55 -4.83 17.94
C ASP A 85 -23.35 -4.82 18.90
N GLY A 86 -22.48 -3.82 18.80
CA GLY A 86 -21.31 -3.63 19.65
C GLY A 86 -20.06 -4.39 19.21
N THR A 87 -20.11 -5.14 18.10
CA THR A 87 -18.92 -5.82 17.55
C THR A 87 -17.98 -4.83 16.86
N GLN A 88 -16.68 -5.12 16.87
CA GLN A 88 -15.68 -4.28 16.19
C GLN A 88 -15.98 -4.25 14.69
N PHE A 89 -16.08 -3.04 14.15
CA PHE A 89 -16.33 -2.82 12.73
C PHE A 89 -15.06 -2.43 11.98
N ARG A 90 -14.28 -1.51 12.56
CA ARG A 90 -13.13 -0.91 11.87
C ARG A 90 -11.81 -1.44 12.40
N TYR A 91 -10.89 -1.57 11.44
CA TYR A 91 -9.59 -2.22 11.56
C TYR A 91 -9.71 -3.73 11.81
N GLY A 92 -8.70 -4.44 11.33
CA GLY A 92 -8.56 -5.88 11.45
C GLY A 92 -7.09 -6.24 11.68
N GLY A 93 -6.71 -7.46 11.33
CA GLY A 93 -5.31 -7.89 11.39
C GLY A 93 -4.41 -6.92 10.62
N ARG A 94 -3.18 -6.73 11.12
CA ARG A 94 -2.20 -5.86 10.45
C ARG A 94 -1.82 -6.45 9.10
N VAL A 95 -1.62 -5.57 8.12
CA VAL A 95 -1.01 -5.88 6.84
C VAL A 95 0.30 -5.09 6.70
N PRO A 96 1.29 -5.59 5.95
CA PRO A 96 2.48 -4.80 5.66
C PRO A 96 2.13 -3.62 4.73
N CYS A 97 2.89 -2.53 4.85
CA CYS A 97 2.84 -1.43 3.91
C CYS A 97 4.27 -0.91 3.68
N LEU A 98 4.68 -0.84 2.42
CA LEU A 98 5.97 -0.30 2.01
C LEU A 98 5.75 1.04 1.31
N VAL A 99 6.57 2.03 1.68
CA VAL A 99 6.59 3.35 1.02
C VAL A 99 7.90 3.46 0.25
N LEU A 100 7.81 3.58 -1.07
CA LEU A 100 8.95 3.75 -1.97
C LEU A 100 8.86 5.11 -2.65
N SER A 101 9.88 5.94 -2.45
CA SER A 101 9.99 7.25 -3.09
C SER A 101 11.42 7.76 -2.96
N PRO A 102 11.90 8.63 -3.87
CA PRO A 102 13.11 9.42 -3.63
C PRO A 102 13.05 10.24 -2.34
N TYR A 103 11.85 10.54 -1.84
CA TYR A 103 11.63 11.31 -0.61
C TYR A 103 11.16 10.45 0.57
N ALA A 104 11.09 9.13 0.44
CA ALA A 104 10.82 8.24 1.57
C ALA A 104 12.06 8.17 2.48
N LYS A 105 11.87 8.07 3.80
CA LYS A 105 12.99 7.90 4.74
C LYS A 105 13.64 6.54 4.54
N LYS A 106 14.94 6.52 4.20
CA LYS A 106 15.68 5.27 3.93
C LYS A 106 15.84 4.41 5.17
N GLY A 107 15.47 3.12 5.07
CA GLY A 107 15.65 2.15 6.16
C GLY A 107 14.82 2.46 7.41
N TYR A 108 13.78 3.29 7.26
CA TYR A 108 12.91 3.70 8.35
C TYR A 108 11.71 2.76 8.46
N VAL A 109 11.39 2.37 9.70
CA VAL A 109 10.18 1.61 10.01
C VAL A 109 9.28 2.51 10.85
N SER A 110 8.24 3.05 10.23
CA SER A 110 7.23 3.82 10.94
C SER A 110 6.60 2.99 12.07
N LYS A 111 6.34 3.67 13.19
CA LYS A 111 5.62 3.13 14.35
C LYS A 111 4.28 3.84 14.56
N ALA A 112 3.94 4.79 13.70
CA ALA A 112 2.64 5.44 13.73
C ALA A 112 1.53 4.45 13.34
N LEU A 113 0.32 4.69 13.82
CA LEU A 113 -0.85 3.93 13.39
C LEU A 113 -1.27 4.40 12.00
N HIS A 114 -1.00 3.60 10.99
CA HIS A 114 -1.50 3.80 9.63
C HIS A 114 -2.62 2.82 9.32
N SER A 115 -3.45 3.17 8.33
CA SER A 115 -4.46 2.29 7.76
C SER A 115 -4.58 2.51 6.25
N HIS A 116 -5.37 1.70 5.54
CA HIS A 116 -5.64 1.95 4.12
C HIS A 116 -6.22 3.35 3.85
N VAL A 117 -6.92 3.93 4.83
CA VAL A 117 -7.45 5.30 4.73
C VAL A 117 -6.32 6.33 4.70
N SER A 118 -5.16 6.03 5.30
CA SER A 118 -4.00 6.93 5.32
C SER A 118 -3.43 7.17 3.92
N VAL A 119 -3.55 6.21 3.00
CA VAL A 119 -3.18 6.37 1.58
C VAL A 119 -4.13 7.34 0.86
N VAL A 120 -5.43 7.26 1.17
CA VAL A 120 -6.42 8.21 0.64
C VAL A 120 -6.15 9.61 1.18
N ARG A 121 -5.85 9.70 2.48
CA ARG A 121 -5.51 10.97 3.14
C ARG A 121 -4.21 11.59 2.60
N PHE A 122 -3.21 10.78 2.29
CA PHE A 122 -2.00 11.19 1.57
C PHE A 122 -2.36 11.86 0.23
N CYS A 123 -3.25 11.24 -0.55
CA CYS A 123 -3.72 11.83 -1.80
C CYS A 123 -4.47 13.14 -1.57
N GLU A 124 -5.37 13.19 -0.59
CA GLU A 124 -6.10 14.43 -0.24
C GLU A 124 -5.11 15.58 0.06
N GLN A 125 -4.11 15.34 0.91
CA GLN A 125 -3.11 16.35 1.25
C GLN A 125 -2.24 16.74 0.05
N ASN A 126 -1.71 15.77 -0.70
CA ASN A 126 -0.79 16.02 -1.80
C ASN A 126 -1.43 16.85 -2.93
N PHE A 127 -2.74 16.71 -3.14
CA PHE A 127 -3.48 17.44 -4.18
C PHE A 127 -4.33 18.59 -3.63
N GLY A 128 -4.23 18.91 -2.32
CA GLY A 128 -4.98 19.99 -1.70
C GLY A 128 -6.50 19.80 -1.74
N LEU A 129 -6.97 18.56 -1.68
CA LEU A 129 -8.39 18.19 -1.73
C LEU A 129 -9.02 18.23 -0.33
N PRO A 130 -10.32 18.57 -0.23
CA PRO A 130 -11.05 18.45 1.04
C PRO A 130 -11.22 16.97 1.43
N SER A 131 -11.40 16.72 2.72
CA SER A 131 -11.69 15.36 3.17
C SER A 131 -13.03 14.86 2.67
N LEU A 132 -13.05 13.63 2.14
CA LEU A 132 -14.26 12.99 1.64
C LEU A 132 -15.32 12.78 2.73
N ASN A 133 -14.89 12.45 3.95
CA ASN A 133 -15.76 12.25 5.11
C ASN A 133 -14.96 12.34 6.41
N ALA A 134 -15.64 12.15 7.55
CA ALA A 134 -15.02 12.19 8.87
C ALA A 134 -13.87 11.16 9.05
N ARG A 135 -13.89 10.03 8.33
CA ARG A 135 -12.85 9.00 8.44
C ARG A 135 -11.56 9.41 7.76
N THR A 136 -11.63 9.98 6.55
CA THR A 136 -10.42 10.51 5.90
C THR A 136 -9.92 11.76 6.60
N ALA A 137 -10.84 12.58 7.14
CA ALA A 137 -10.48 13.74 7.96
C ALA A 137 -9.71 13.38 9.24
N SER A 138 -10.00 12.23 9.85
CA SER A 138 -9.34 11.77 11.08
C SER A 138 -8.08 10.90 10.84
N ALA A 139 -7.80 10.52 9.60
CA ALA A 139 -6.64 9.70 9.27
C ALA A 139 -5.35 10.54 9.23
N ASP A 140 -4.22 9.89 9.49
CA ASP A 140 -2.90 10.43 9.17
C ASP A 140 -2.64 10.33 7.65
N ALA A 141 -1.68 11.09 7.12
CA ALA A 141 -1.34 11.06 5.70
C ALA A 141 0.03 10.38 5.45
N MET A 142 0.48 9.54 6.39
CA MET A 142 1.78 8.89 6.36
C MET A 142 2.96 9.87 6.26
N GLU A 143 2.80 11.09 6.79
CA GLU A 143 3.79 12.16 6.68
C GLU A 143 5.13 11.77 7.34
N ASP A 144 5.09 10.93 8.38
CA ASP A 144 6.27 10.45 9.07
C ASP A 144 7.14 9.52 8.21
N CYS A 145 6.60 8.96 7.13
CA CYS A 145 7.34 8.11 6.19
C CYS A 145 8.23 8.93 5.23
N PHE A 146 8.01 10.24 5.13
CA PHE A 146 8.70 11.10 4.18
C PHE A 146 9.64 12.10 4.84
N ASP A 147 10.74 12.39 4.18
CA ASP A 147 11.54 13.60 4.39
C ASP A 147 11.56 14.35 3.06
N LEU A 148 10.76 15.43 2.97
CA LEU A 148 10.65 16.24 1.77
C LEU A 148 11.78 17.27 1.63
N THR A 149 12.66 17.36 2.63
CA THR A 149 13.81 18.27 2.63
C THR A 149 15.10 17.59 2.17
N GLN A 150 15.10 16.25 2.12
CA GLN A 150 16.26 15.49 1.67
C GLN A 150 16.51 15.63 0.17
N GLN A 151 17.75 15.37 -0.24
CA GLN A 151 18.06 15.19 -1.66
C GLN A 151 17.41 13.89 -2.17
N PRO A 152 16.81 13.89 -3.37
CA PRO A 152 16.19 12.70 -3.96
C PRO A 152 17.12 11.49 -3.92
N LEU A 153 16.70 10.44 -3.23
CA LEU A 153 17.43 9.18 -3.17
C LEU A 153 17.39 8.49 -4.55
N PRO A 154 18.44 7.71 -4.92
CA PRO A 154 18.41 6.90 -6.13
C PRO A 154 17.31 5.80 -6.05
N PRO A 155 16.87 5.25 -7.19
CA PRO A 155 15.93 4.14 -7.19
C PRO A 155 16.50 2.90 -6.49
N PRO A 156 15.63 1.96 -6.05
CA PRO A 156 16.07 0.65 -5.57
C PRO A 156 16.95 -0.05 -6.62
N ALA A 157 17.97 -0.78 -6.14
CA ALA A 157 18.88 -1.55 -6.98
C ALA A 157 18.30 -2.92 -7.35
#